data_AF-A0A7R8H008-F1
#
_entry.id   AF-A0A7R8H008-F1
#
_cell.length_a   1.000
_cell.length_b   1.000
_cell.length_c   1.000
_cell.angle_alpha   90.00
_cell.angle_beta   90.00
_cell.angle_gamma   90.00
#
_symmetry.space_group_name_H-M   'P 1'
#
loop_
_entity.id
_entity.type
_entity.pdbx_description
1 polymer ?
#
loop_
_entity_poly.entity_id
_entity_poly.type
_entity_poly.pdbx_seq_one_letter_code
_entity_poly.pdbx_strand_id
1 'polypeptide(L)'
;MGQNKEEEWTFEMIDQESSRVANYFSNNVGLKKVICVKTLWFDEMEKSLLDLSPNFTLYCSKSGVSPEDITRKRSPVSKDFDEIVSKSPANRGASQNISLSPSSVIFYIYTSGTTGLPKPVKITHMRQMVILMAIKNLLDLNSEDTSYCYLPLYHASGIQLGIGNAFANGGKVVIKKKFSARNFWKDCVKYKVTATQYIGEICRFLLATKPIPEETQHSIRIIYGNGLRPEIWAFFFLIELITPIHLIKVNPQTLEVYRDENGLCVQCDVVHDV
;
A
#
# COMPACT_ATOMS: atom_id res chain seq x y z
N MET A 1 -13.17 -12.79 -24.84
CA MET A 1 -12.90 -11.96 -23.65
C MET A 1 -13.33 -12.73 -22.43
N GLY A 2 -12.41 -13.16 -21.57
CA GLY A 2 -12.80 -13.76 -20.29
C GLY A 2 -13.40 -12.68 -19.39
N GLN A 3 -14.57 -12.93 -18.81
CA GLN A 3 -15.05 -12.14 -17.69
C GLN A 3 -14.06 -12.35 -16.54
N ASN A 4 -13.43 -11.28 -16.04
CA ASN A 4 -12.69 -11.36 -14.79
C ASN A 4 -13.72 -11.69 -13.70
N LYS A 5 -13.73 -12.94 -13.25
CA LYS A 5 -14.57 -13.38 -12.14
C LYS A 5 -14.16 -12.58 -10.91
N GLU A 6 -15.13 -12.01 -10.21
CA GLU A 6 -14.85 -11.35 -8.93
C GLU A 6 -14.58 -12.45 -7.90
N GLU A 7 -13.42 -12.36 -7.27
CA GLU A 7 -12.97 -13.27 -6.21
C GLU A 7 -13.13 -12.57 -4.86
N GLU A 8 -13.80 -13.23 -3.93
CA GLU A 8 -13.98 -12.77 -2.55
C GLU A 8 -13.25 -13.72 -1.61
N TRP A 9 -12.54 -13.14 -0.64
CA TRP A 9 -11.68 -13.84 0.30
C TRP A 9 -12.01 -13.36 1.71
N THR A 10 -12.42 -14.28 2.59
CA THR A 10 -12.64 -13.97 4.01
C THR A 10 -11.29 -13.94 4.76
N PHE A 11 -11.26 -13.34 5.95
CA PHE A 11 -10.08 -13.40 6.81
C PHE A 11 -9.64 -14.84 7.12
N GLU A 12 -10.59 -15.76 7.30
CA GLU A 12 -10.30 -17.19 7.48
C GLU A 12 -9.63 -17.79 6.23
N MET A 13 -10.12 -17.49 5.02
CA MET A 13 -9.48 -17.96 3.78
C MET A 13 -8.07 -17.40 3.62
N ILE A 14 -7.85 -16.13 3.99
CA ILE A 14 -6.54 -15.47 3.94
C ILE A 14 -5.58 -16.08 4.97
N ASP A 15 -6.03 -16.31 6.21
CA ASP A 15 -5.24 -16.93 7.27
C ASP A 15 -4.85 -18.37 6.92
N GLN A 16 -5.81 -19.17 6.44
CA GLN A 16 -5.57 -20.54 6.01
C GLN A 16 -4.58 -20.62 4.84
N GLU A 17 -4.71 -19.74 3.84
CA GLU A 17 -3.83 -19.72 2.67
C GLU A 17 -2.43 -19.19 3.01
N SER A 18 -2.34 -18.13 3.82
CA SER A 18 -1.06 -17.60 4.27
C SER A 18 -0.33 -18.57 5.20
N SER A 19 -1.03 -19.26 6.11
CA SER A 19 -0.48 -20.32 6.94
C SER A 19 0.00 -21.52 6.11
N ARG A 20 -0.76 -21.94 5.10
CA ARG A 20 -0.37 -22.99 4.14
C ARG A 20 0.95 -22.67 3.45
N VAL A 21 1.07 -21.46 2.90
CA VAL A 21 2.28 -21.00 2.21
C VAL A 21 3.43 -20.83 3.20
N ALA A 22 3.23 -20.18 4.35
CA ALA A 22 4.25 -19.97 5.37
C ALA A 22 4.84 -21.29 5.90
N ASN A 23 4.01 -22.30 6.15
CA ASN A 23 4.45 -23.63 6.58
C ASN A 23 5.31 -24.32 5.52
N TYR A 24 5.00 -24.16 4.22
CA TYR A 24 5.87 -24.68 3.16
C TYR A 24 7.24 -23.99 3.14
N PHE A 25 7.27 -22.65 3.26
CA PHE A 25 8.52 -21.90 3.35
C PHE A 25 9.36 -22.29 4.58
N SER A 26 8.74 -22.44 5.75
CA SER A 26 9.45 -22.86 6.96
C SER A 26 10.13 -24.23 6.77
N ASN A 27 9.38 -25.22 6.28
CA ASN A 27 9.84 -26.60 6.15
C ASN A 27 10.85 -26.83 5.00
N ASN A 28 10.75 -26.09 3.89
CA ASN A 28 11.53 -26.36 2.67
C ASN A 28 12.61 -25.31 2.34
N VAL A 29 12.56 -24.13 2.97
CA VAL A 29 13.45 -23.00 2.65
C VAL A 29 14.21 -22.51 3.88
N GLY A 30 13.55 -22.49 5.04
CA GLY A 30 14.06 -21.91 6.28
C GLY A 30 13.93 -20.37 6.29
N LEU A 31 13.29 -19.84 7.33
CA LEU A 31 12.87 -18.43 7.42
C LEU A 31 14.01 -17.41 7.54
N LYS A 32 15.27 -17.85 7.62
CA LYS A 32 16.45 -16.98 7.70
C LYS A 32 16.82 -16.33 6.35
N LYS A 33 16.19 -16.75 5.25
CA LYS A 33 16.38 -16.16 3.92
C LYS A 33 15.28 -15.14 3.68
N VAL A 34 15.65 -13.90 3.33
CA VAL A 34 14.68 -12.86 2.96
C VAL A 34 13.88 -13.33 1.74
N ILE A 35 12.56 -13.41 1.88
CA ILE A 35 11.60 -13.71 0.82
C ILE A 35 11.08 -12.37 0.28
N CYS A 36 11.19 -12.14 -1.03
CA CYS A 36 10.57 -11.00 -1.70
C CYS A 36 9.68 -11.51 -2.83
N VAL A 37 8.45 -11.00 -2.90
CA VAL A 37 7.44 -11.40 -3.91
C VAL A 37 7.31 -10.33 -4.98
N LYS A 38 7.65 -10.68 -6.23
CA LYS A 38 7.82 -9.75 -7.35
C LYS A 38 6.50 -9.15 -7.87
N THR A 39 6.58 -7.90 -8.31
CA THR A 39 5.60 -7.24 -9.21
C THR A 39 6.27 -6.36 -10.27
N LEU A 40 7.38 -5.68 -9.94
CA LEU A 40 8.34 -5.05 -10.87
C LEU A 40 9.78 -5.31 -10.37
N TRP A 41 10.78 -5.40 -11.26
CA TRP A 41 12.18 -5.72 -10.88
C TRP A 41 13.20 -5.23 -11.92
N PHE A 42 14.38 -4.80 -11.45
CA PHE A 42 15.54 -4.37 -12.25
C PHE A 42 16.85 -4.81 -11.57
N ASP A 43 17.93 -5.01 -12.32
CA ASP A 43 19.22 -5.55 -11.84
C ASP A 43 19.82 -4.76 -10.67
N GLU A 44 19.62 -3.46 -10.67
CA GLU A 44 20.10 -2.52 -9.66
C GLU A 44 19.48 -2.80 -8.29
N MET A 45 18.21 -3.25 -8.26
CA MET A 45 17.54 -3.67 -7.03
C MET A 45 18.13 -4.98 -6.50
N GLU A 46 18.50 -5.92 -7.39
CA GLU A 46 19.12 -7.17 -6.99
C GLU A 46 20.49 -6.96 -6.33
N LYS A 47 21.34 -6.13 -6.94
CA LYS A 47 22.63 -5.72 -6.36
C LYS A 47 22.43 -5.08 -4.99
N SER A 48 21.50 -4.12 -4.90
CA SER A 48 21.18 -3.46 -3.64
C SER A 48 20.64 -4.41 -2.54
N LEU A 49 19.98 -5.51 -2.89
CA LEU A 49 19.57 -6.54 -1.92
C LEU A 49 20.72 -7.46 -1.53
N LEU A 50 21.62 -7.82 -2.45
CA LEU A 50 22.83 -8.58 -2.17
C LEU A 50 23.72 -7.82 -1.17
N ASP A 51 23.90 -6.52 -1.37
CA ASP A 51 24.65 -5.63 -0.48
C ASP A 51 24.00 -5.52 0.91
N LEU A 52 22.66 -5.50 0.98
CA LEU A 52 21.92 -5.40 2.24
C LEU A 52 21.84 -6.70 3.05
N SER A 53 21.83 -7.84 2.36
CA SER A 53 21.55 -9.15 2.95
C SER A 53 22.11 -10.24 2.02
N PRO A 54 23.38 -10.63 2.14
CA PRO A 54 24.02 -11.55 1.18
C PRO A 54 23.39 -12.95 1.10
N ASN A 55 22.50 -13.31 2.04
CA ASN A 55 21.81 -14.59 2.14
C ASN A 55 20.29 -14.47 1.94
N PHE A 56 19.83 -14.01 0.77
CA PHE A 56 18.41 -14.01 0.40
C PHE A 56 18.03 -15.06 -0.67
N THR A 57 16.73 -15.20 -0.94
CA THR A 57 16.23 -15.95 -2.09
C THR A 57 15.00 -15.24 -2.61
N LEU A 58 15.03 -14.85 -3.90
CA LEU A 58 13.95 -14.10 -4.52
C LEU A 58 12.84 -15.06 -4.99
N TYR A 59 11.57 -14.70 -4.79
CA TYR A 59 10.43 -15.53 -5.17
C TYR A 59 9.49 -14.76 -6.10
N CYS A 60 9.49 -15.13 -7.38
CA CYS A 60 8.79 -14.38 -8.43
C CYS A 60 7.48 -15.06 -8.84
N SER A 61 6.36 -14.34 -8.74
CA SER A 61 5.10 -14.75 -9.39
C SER A 61 5.15 -14.40 -10.89
N LYS A 62 4.46 -15.19 -11.72
CA LYS A 62 4.30 -15.01 -13.18
C LYS A 62 3.30 -13.91 -13.53
N SER A 63 2.63 -13.32 -12.53
CA SER A 63 1.51 -12.39 -12.67
C SER A 63 1.89 -10.98 -13.17
N GLY A 64 2.62 -10.90 -14.28
CA GLY A 64 2.96 -9.64 -14.97
C GLY A 64 4.21 -9.66 -15.84
N VAL A 65 5.00 -10.75 -15.81
CA VAL A 65 6.27 -10.91 -16.54
C VAL A 65 6.37 -12.37 -17.02
N SER A 66 6.85 -12.62 -18.24
CA SER A 66 6.93 -14.00 -18.77
C SER A 66 7.91 -14.86 -17.95
N PRO A 67 7.64 -16.16 -17.73
CA PRO A 67 8.61 -17.10 -17.17
C PRO A 67 9.96 -17.08 -17.91
N GLU A 68 9.93 -16.83 -19.22
CA GLU A 68 11.14 -16.74 -20.06
C GLU A 68 11.98 -15.49 -19.73
N ASP A 69 11.33 -14.36 -19.37
CA ASP A 69 12.00 -13.13 -18.93
C ASP A 69 12.54 -13.27 -17.50
N ILE A 70 11.89 -14.10 -16.66
CA ILE A 70 12.34 -14.41 -15.30
C ILE A 70 13.58 -15.32 -15.32
N THR A 71 13.60 -16.33 -16.20
CA THR A 71 14.60 -17.41 -16.16
C THR A 71 15.81 -17.21 -17.06
N ARG A 72 15.72 -16.49 -18.20
CA ARG A 72 16.75 -16.64 -19.25
C ARG A 72 18.09 -15.90 -19.09
N LYS A 73 18.30 -14.96 -18.16
CA LYS A 73 19.54 -14.13 -18.22
C LYS A 73 20.29 -13.71 -16.95
N ARG A 74 19.70 -13.67 -15.74
CA ARG A 74 20.31 -12.88 -14.65
C ARG A 74 20.47 -13.59 -13.29
N SER A 75 19.43 -13.70 -12.47
CA SER A 75 19.61 -14.02 -11.04
C SER A 75 19.86 -15.51 -10.74
N PRO A 76 21.00 -15.90 -10.14
CA PRO A 76 21.22 -17.26 -9.64
C PRO A 76 20.45 -17.56 -8.33
N VAL A 77 19.79 -16.56 -7.72
CA VAL A 77 19.09 -16.67 -6.42
C VAL A 77 17.57 -16.55 -6.53
N SER A 78 17.02 -16.52 -7.74
CA SER A 78 15.57 -16.42 -7.98
C SER A 78 14.87 -17.78 -8.15
N LYS A 79 13.62 -17.86 -7.68
CA LYS A 79 12.74 -19.04 -7.75
C LYS A 79 11.33 -18.63 -8.15
N ASP A 80 10.56 -19.56 -8.69
CA ASP A 80 9.15 -19.40 -9.05
C ASP A 80 8.27 -19.48 -7.79
N PHE A 81 7.51 -18.41 -7.51
CA PHE A 81 6.59 -18.35 -6.37
C PHE A 81 5.30 -19.13 -6.65
N ASP A 82 4.78 -19.10 -7.87
CA ASP A 82 3.52 -19.76 -8.23
C ASP A 82 3.69 -21.29 -8.25
N GLU A 83 4.87 -21.76 -8.66
CA GLU A 83 5.26 -23.18 -8.52
C GLU A 83 5.25 -23.62 -7.06
N ILE A 84 5.71 -22.77 -6.13
CA ILE A 84 5.72 -23.06 -4.69
C ILE A 84 4.31 -23.05 -4.10
N VAL A 85 3.49 -22.07 -4.46
CA VAL A 85 2.08 -22.01 -4.05
C VAL A 85 1.32 -23.23 -4.54
N SER A 86 1.61 -23.74 -5.75
CA SER A 86 0.98 -24.96 -6.28
C SER A 86 1.50 -26.26 -5.67
N LYS A 87 2.77 -26.32 -5.25
CA LYS A 87 3.37 -27.48 -4.54
C LYS A 87 3.09 -27.50 -3.04
N SER A 88 2.67 -26.39 -2.45
CA SER A 88 2.36 -26.31 -1.02
C SER A 88 1.15 -27.20 -0.70
N PRO A 89 1.24 -28.14 0.25
CA PRO A 89 0.16 -29.11 0.49
C PRO A 89 -1.12 -28.42 0.94
N ALA A 90 -2.29 -28.95 0.57
CA ALA A 90 -3.60 -28.36 0.91
C ALA A 90 -3.94 -28.37 2.42
N ASN A 91 -3.06 -28.92 3.27
CA ASN A 91 -3.25 -28.96 4.72
C ASN A 91 -3.07 -27.55 5.32
N ARG A 92 -4.19 -26.98 5.79
CA ARG A 92 -4.32 -25.64 6.37
C ARG A 92 -4.12 -25.63 7.90
N GLY A 93 -3.26 -26.52 8.41
CA GLY A 93 -2.86 -26.50 9.81
C GLY A 93 -2.23 -25.17 10.20
N ALA A 94 -2.35 -24.79 11.47
CA ALA A 94 -1.82 -23.54 12.01
C ALA A 94 -0.35 -23.32 11.60
N SER A 95 0.03 -22.06 11.38
CA SER A 95 1.42 -21.72 11.10
C SER A 95 2.34 -22.11 12.26
N GLN A 96 3.56 -22.54 11.94
CA GLN A 96 4.56 -22.84 12.96
C GLN A 96 4.85 -21.60 13.82
N ASN A 97 4.88 -21.76 15.14
CA ASN A 97 5.25 -20.69 16.07
C ASN A 97 6.74 -20.34 15.92
N ILE A 98 7.00 -19.27 15.18
CA ILE A 98 8.33 -18.75 14.90
C ILE A 98 8.56 -17.51 15.77
N SER A 99 9.65 -17.48 16.54
CA SER A 99 10.01 -16.29 17.31
C SER A 99 10.48 -15.17 16.38
N LEU A 100 9.69 -14.09 16.31
CA LEU A 100 9.99 -12.88 15.56
C LEU A 100 10.10 -11.68 16.51
N SER A 101 11.02 -10.76 16.21
CA SER A 101 11.18 -9.51 16.95
C SER A 101 10.33 -8.40 16.32
N PRO A 102 9.86 -7.39 17.08
CA PRO A 102 9.34 -6.14 16.53
C PRO A 102 10.33 -5.44 15.57
N SER A 103 11.64 -5.69 15.72
CA SER A 103 12.69 -5.21 14.81
C SER A 103 12.92 -6.07 13.57
N SER A 104 12.30 -7.25 13.45
CA SER A 104 12.40 -8.08 12.25
C SER A 104 11.77 -7.36 11.05
N VAL A 105 12.43 -7.45 9.89
CA VAL A 105 11.98 -6.85 8.63
C VAL A 105 10.91 -7.73 8.00
N ILE A 106 9.77 -7.13 7.62
CA ILE A 106 8.66 -7.82 6.94
C ILE A 106 8.70 -7.65 5.42
N PHE A 107 9.11 -6.48 4.94
CA PHE A 107 9.31 -6.22 3.51
C PHE A 107 10.21 -5.00 3.28
N TYR A 108 10.66 -4.87 2.02
CA TYR A 108 11.43 -3.73 1.52
C TYR A 108 10.57 -2.96 0.52
N ILE A 109 10.50 -1.64 0.67
CA ILE A 109 9.86 -0.75 -0.31
C ILE A 109 10.94 0.02 -1.04
N TYR A 110 11.00 -0.15 -2.36
CA TYR A 110 11.92 0.63 -3.20
C TYR A 110 11.34 2.00 -3.53
N THR A 111 12.19 3.02 -3.40
CA THR A 111 11.88 4.42 -3.74
C THR A 111 12.83 4.90 -4.83
N SER A 112 12.40 5.82 -5.69
CA SER A 112 13.13 6.21 -6.91
C SER A 112 14.53 6.76 -6.65
N GLY A 113 14.75 7.42 -5.51
CA GLY A 113 16.06 7.91 -5.08
C GLY A 113 16.53 9.15 -5.85
N THR A 114 16.75 10.26 -5.16
CA THR A 114 17.24 11.51 -5.78
C THR A 114 18.64 11.40 -6.40
N THR A 115 19.39 10.34 -6.09
CA THR A 115 20.77 10.10 -6.54
C THR A 115 20.86 8.97 -7.58
N GLY A 116 19.79 8.72 -8.35
CA GLY A 116 19.78 7.85 -9.54
C GLY A 116 19.46 6.37 -9.30
N LEU A 117 19.99 5.74 -8.25
CA LEU A 117 19.70 4.33 -7.93
C LEU A 117 18.52 4.20 -6.93
N PRO A 118 17.56 3.29 -7.17
CA PRO A 118 16.46 3.05 -6.25
C PRO A 118 16.93 2.60 -4.86
N LYS A 119 16.46 3.27 -3.81
CA LYS A 119 16.88 2.99 -2.43
C LYS A 119 15.85 2.13 -1.70
N PRO A 120 16.26 0.98 -1.09
CA PRO A 120 15.38 0.13 -0.30
C PRO A 120 15.10 0.72 1.08
N VAL A 121 13.82 0.89 1.40
CA VAL A 121 13.34 1.24 2.73
C VAL A 121 12.99 -0.04 3.50
N LYS A 122 13.71 -0.30 4.59
CA LYS A 122 13.42 -1.39 5.53
C LYS A 122 12.11 -1.09 6.27
N ILE A 123 11.13 -2.01 6.18
CA ILE A 123 9.89 -1.97 6.97
C ILE A 123 9.93 -3.13 7.96
N THR A 124 9.94 -2.80 9.25
CA THR A 124 9.90 -3.77 10.36
C THR A 124 8.46 -3.98 10.83
N HIS A 125 8.22 -5.06 11.60
CA HIS A 125 6.92 -5.26 12.27
C HIS A 125 6.51 -4.02 13.08
N MET A 126 7.40 -3.48 13.91
CA MET A 126 7.11 -2.28 14.73
C MET A 126 6.75 -1.08 13.86
N ARG A 127 7.51 -0.82 12.78
CA ARG A 127 7.22 0.30 11.86
C ARG A 127 5.87 0.12 11.17
N GLN A 128 5.52 -1.10 10.77
CA GLN A 128 4.21 -1.38 10.18
C GLN A 128 3.09 -1.22 11.20
N MET A 129 3.27 -1.67 12.44
CA MET A 129 2.27 -1.49 13.51
C MET A 129 2.00 0.00 13.79
N VAL A 130 3.03 0.85 13.84
CA VAL A 130 2.85 2.31 13.97
C VAL A 130 2.02 2.88 12.81
N ILE A 131 2.26 2.42 11.57
CA ILE A 131 1.49 2.87 10.40
C ILE A 131 0.04 2.38 10.47
N LEU A 132 -0.21 1.13 10.86
CA LEU A 132 -1.56 0.60 11.05
C LEU A 132 -2.32 1.33 12.18
N MET A 133 -1.63 1.69 13.27
CA MET A 133 -2.18 2.55 14.32
C MET A 133 -2.50 3.96 13.82
N ALA A 134 -1.65 4.53 12.96
CA ALA A 134 -1.93 5.83 12.34
C ALA A 134 -3.16 5.78 11.42
N ILE A 135 -3.30 4.72 10.60
CA ILE A 135 -4.48 4.48 9.75
C ILE A 135 -5.74 4.39 10.60
N LYS A 136 -5.71 3.62 11.70
CA LYS A 136 -6.85 3.49 12.61
C LYS A 136 -7.23 4.83 13.24
N ASN A 137 -6.28 5.51 13.88
CA ASN A 137 -6.61 6.65 14.75
C ASN A 137 -6.69 8.00 14.03
N LEU A 138 -5.97 8.20 12.90
CA LEU A 138 -5.98 9.49 12.18
C LEU A 138 -7.04 9.56 11.07
N LEU A 139 -7.47 8.41 10.56
CA LEU A 139 -8.52 8.31 9.53
C LEU A 139 -9.86 7.82 10.11
N ASP A 140 -9.89 7.54 11.41
CA ASP A 140 -11.02 6.96 12.17
C ASP A 140 -11.59 5.70 11.49
N LEU A 141 -10.73 4.87 10.91
CA LEU A 141 -11.16 3.67 10.18
C LEU A 141 -11.42 2.52 11.16
N ASN A 142 -12.48 1.75 10.90
CA ASN A 142 -12.89 0.60 11.72
C ASN A 142 -13.32 -0.62 10.86
N SER A 143 -13.91 -1.65 11.50
CA SER A 143 -14.33 -2.90 10.85
C SER A 143 -15.45 -2.74 9.83
N GLU A 144 -16.32 -1.74 10.00
CA GLU A 144 -17.44 -1.49 9.11
C GLU A 144 -17.02 -0.75 7.83
N ASP A 145 -15.80 -0.20 7.81
CA ASP A 145 -15.29 0.52 6.65
C ASP A 145 -14.84 -0.42 5.51
N THR A 146 -15.32 -0.10 4.30
CA THR A 146 -14.84 -0.70 3.07
C THR A 146 -13.83 0.22 2.39
N SER A 147 -12.56 -0.17 2.43
CA SER A 147 -11.47 0.55 1.75
C SER A 147 -11.32 0.14 0.29
N TYR A 148 -11.06 1.09 -0.61
CA TYR A 148 -10.84 0.83 -2.04
C TYR A 148 -9.39 1.07 -2.45
N CYS A 149 -8.71 0.00 -2.88
CA CYS A 149 -7.30 -0.03 -3.24
C CYS A 149 -7.09 -0.39 -4.73
N TYR A 150 -6.84 0.62 -5.55
CA TYR A 150 -6.39 0.50 -6.94
C TYR A 150 -4.90 0.89 -7.11
N LEU A 151 -4.21 1.15 -6.00
CA LEU A 151 -2.80 1.52 -5.97
C LEU A 151 -1.93 0.26 -5.92
N PRO A 152 -0.71 0.27 -6.50
CA PRO A 152 0.08 -0.95 -6.60
C PRO A 152 0.63 -1.40 -5.24
N LEU A 153 0.42 -2.68 -4.90
CA LEU A 153 0.82 -3.29 -3.61
C LEU A 153 2.35 -3.46 -3.42
N TYR A 154 3.17 -2.92 -4.32
CA TYR A 154 4.62 -2.80 -4.12
C TYR A 154 5.07 -1.40 -3.68
N HIS A 155 4.14 -0.45 -3.64
CA HIS A 155 4.35 0.87 -3.06
C HIS A 155 3.71 0.96 -1.67
N ALA A 156 4.25 1.82 -0.81
CA ALA A 156 3.74 2.11 0.52
C ALA A 156 2.22 2.41 0.52
N SER A 157 1.78 3.22 -0.44
CA SER A 157 0.36 3.57 -0.63
C SER A 157 -0.52 2.34 -0.88
N GLY A 158 -0.07 1.33 -1.63
CA GLY A 158 -0.86 0.11 -1.83
C GLY A 158 -0.84 -0.79 -0.59
N ILE A 159 0.35 -1.24 -0.18
CA ILE A 159 0.51 -2.30 0.82
C ILE A 159 0.29 -1.85 2.27
N GLN A 160 0.63 -0.60 2.59
CA GLN A 160 0.54 -0.11 3.97
C GLN A 160 -0.78 0.63 4.20
N LEU A 161 -1.18 1.50 3.26
CA LEU A 161 -2.37 2.36 3.40
C LEU A 161 -3.61 1.71 2.77
N GLY A 162 -3.59 1.42 1.48
CA GLY A 162 -4.75 0.96 0.71
C GLY A 162 -5.37 -0.36 1.19
N ILE A 163 -4.56 -1.31 1.65
CA ILE A 163 -5.02 -2.55 2.31
C ILE A 163 -4.91 -2.50 3.84
N GLY A 164 -4.46 -1.38 4.40
CA GLY A 164 -4.16 -1.25 5.83
C GLY A 164 -5.37 -1.44 6.74
N ASN A 165 -6.59 -1.10 6.29
CA ASN A 165 -7.79 -1.26 7.10
C ASN A 165 -8.09 -2.74 7.46
N ALA A 166 -7.78 -3.67 6.56
CA ALA A 166 -7.94 -5.11 6.84
C ALA A 166 -7.04 -5.55 8.01
N PHE A 167 -5.79 -5.09 8.05
CA PHE A 167 -4.83 -5.46 9.10
C PHE A 167 -4.99 -4.65 10.39
N ALA A 168 -5.40 -3.39 10.31
CA ALA A 168 -5.56 -2.51 11.47
C ALA A 168 -6.86 -2.77 12.24
N ASN A 169 -7.95 -3.13 11.52
CA ASN A 169 -9.31 -3.14 12.06
C ASN A 169 -10.16 -4.34 11.66
N GLY A 170 -9.69 -5.22 10.78
CA GLY A 170 -10.54 -6.29 10.22
C GLY A 170 -11.58 -5.79 9.20
N GLY A 171 -11.42 -4.58 8.66
CA GLY A 171 -12.37 -4.00 7.70
C GLY A 171 -12.21 -4.55 6.28
N LYS A 172 -13.26 -4.41 5.46
CA LYS A 172 -13.27 -4.91 4.08
C LYS A 172 -12.33 -4.08 3.19
N VAL A 173 -11.65 -4.75 2.25
CA VAL A 173 -10.83 -4.09 1.23
C VAL A 173 -11.20 -4.60 -0.16
N VAL A 174 -11.50 -3.67 -1.07
CA VAL A 174 -11.78 -3.93 -2.48
C VAL A 174 -10.51 -3.61 -3.27
N ILE A 175 -9.85 -4.63 -3.82
CA ILE A 175 -8.59 -4.49 -4.56
C ILE A 175 -8.87 -4.52 -6.07
N LYS A 176 -8.32 -3.55 -6.81
CA LYS A 176 -8.38 -3.52 -8.29
C LYS A 176 -6.97 -3.51 -8.88
N LYS A 177 -6.77 -4.33 -9.91
CA LYS A 177 -5.48 -4.45 -10.62
C LYS A 177 -5.00 -3.15 -11.27
N LYS A 178 -5.92 -2.25 -11.64
CA LYS A 178 -5.65 -0.92 -12.22
C LYS A 178 -6.76 0.06 -11.83
N PHE A 179 -6.42 1.33 -11.67
CA PHE A 179 -7.38 2.43 -11.58
C PHE A 179 -8.18 2.60 -12.89
N SER A 180 -9.43 3.07 -12.76
CA SER A 180 -10.30 3.43 -13.89
C SER A 180 -11.23 4.55 -13.47
N ALA A 181 -10.99 5.78 -13.93
CA ALA A 181 -11.82 6.94 -13.59
C ALA A 181 -13.31 6.72 -13.93
N ARG A 182 -13.59 6.17 -15.13
CA ARG A 182 -14.96 5.87 -15.60
C ARG A 182 -15.73 4.90 -14.71
N ASN A 183 -15.03 4.01 -13.99
CA ASN A 183 -15.65 3.00 -13.14
C ASN A 183 -15.52 3.31 -11.65
N PHE A 184 -14.77 4.35 -11.25
CA PHE A 184 -14.46 4.64 -9.86
C PHE A 184 -15.75 4.76 -9.02
N TRP A 185 -16.62 5.72 -9.33
CA TRP A 185 -17.87 5.93 -8.59
C TRP A 185 -18.80 4.71 -8.65
N LYS A 186 -18.83 4.01 -9.79
CA LYS A 186 -19.62 2.77 -9.97
C LYS A 186 -19.15 1.65 -9.05
N ASP A 187 -17.83 1.44 -8.95
CA ASP A 187 -17.22 0.51 -8.01
C ASP A 187 -17.50 0.96 -6.56
N CYS A 188 -17.43 2.27 -6.28
CA CYS A 188 -17.69 2.81 -4.94
C CYS A 188 -19.13 2.58 -4.46
N VAL A 189 -20.13 2.78 -5.33
CA VAL A 189 -21.52 2.42 -5.05
C VAL A 189 -21.68 0.90 -4.94
N LYS A 190 -21.21 0.14 -5.94
CA LYS A 190 -21.37 -1.32 -6.00
C LYS A 190 -20.83 -2.04 -4.76
N TYR A 191 -19.64 -1.67 -4.30
CA TYR A 191 -18.99 -2.33 -3.18
C TYR A 191 -19.17 -1.59 -1.84
N LYS A 192 -19.99 -0.53 -1.79
CA LYS A 192 -20.22 0.30 -0.60
C LYS A 192 -18.93 0.85 0.01
N VAL A 193 -18.04 1.38 -0.84
CA VAL A 193 -16.76 1.96 -0.41
C VAL A 193 -17.02 3.15 0.49
N THR A 194 -16.41 3.15 1.68
CA THR A 194 -16.47 4.25 2.66
C THR A 194 -15.18 5.07 2.69
N ALA A 195 -14.05 4.45 2.32
CA ALA A 195 -12.73 5.06 2.38
C ALA A 195 -11.89 4.72 1.14
N THR A 196 -11.08 5.66 0.66
CA THR A 196 -10.10 5.36 -0.39
C THR A 196 -8.90 6.29 -0.35
N GLN A 197 -7.73 5.77 -0.74
CA GLN A 197 -6.53 6.57 -0.85
C GLN A 197 -6.38 7.17 -2.26
N TYR A 198 -6.17 8.47 -2.37
CA TYR A 198 -5.76 9.13 -3.61
C TYR A 198 -4.25 9.36 -3.71
N ILE A 199 -3.76 9.55 -4.95
CA ILE A 199 -2.47 10.16 -5.27
C ILE A 199 -2.77 11.27 -6.27
N GLY A 200 -2.31 12.50 -6.02
CA GLY A 200 -2.61 13.75 -6.75
C GLY A 200 -3.45 13.68 -8.03
N GLU A 201 -2.88 13.13 -9.12
CA GLU A 201 -3.52 13.06 -10.44
C GLU A 201 -4.85 12.27 -10.48
N ILE A 202 -5.11 11.37 -9.52
CA ILE A 202 -6.36 10.59 -9.43
C ILE A 202 -7.58 11.50 -9.37
N CYS A 203 -7.58 12.50 -8.48
CA CYS A 203 -8.69 13.43 -8.33
C CYS A 203 -8.91 14.25 -9.61
N ARG A 204 -7.83 14.63 -10.31
CA ARG A 204 -7.91 15.27 -11.63
C ARG A 204 -8.53 14.36 -12.69
N PHE A 205 -8.21 13.05 -12.69
CA PHE A 205 -8.82 12.10 -13.61
C PHE A 205 -10.33 11.92 -13.34
N LEU A 206 -10.77 11.99 -12.08
CA LEU A 206 -12.19 11.95 -11.73
C LEU A 206 -12.92 13.21 -12.23
N LEU A 207 -12.40 14.41 -11.93
CA LEU A 207 -12.96 15.68 -12.43
C LEU A 207 -12.96 15.80 -13.96
N ALA A 208 -12.07 15.08 -14.65
CA ALA A 208 -12.04 15.02 -16.12
C ALA A 208 -13.06 14.04 -16.73
N THR A 209 -13.82 13.29 -15.93
CA THR A 209 -14.93 12.46 -16.42
C THR A 209 -16.24 13.25 -16.51
N LYS A 210 -17.19 12.75 -17.32
CA LYS A 210 -18.54 13.33 -17.36
C LYS A 210 -19.29 12.94 -16.07
N PRO A 211 -20.04 13.86 -15.45
CA PRO A 211 -20.86 13.56 -14.27
C PRO A 211 -21.76 12.34 -14.47
N ILE A 212 -21.81 11.46 -13.47
CA ILE A 212 -22.69 10.30 -13.40
C ILE A 212 -23.42 10.22 -12.05
N PRO A 213 -24.63 9.62 -11.97
CA PRO A 213 -25.42 9.55 -10.73
C PRO A 213 -24.68 8.91 -9.55
N GLU A 214 -23.74 8.00 -9.81
CA GLU A 214 -22.97 7.33 -8.77
C GLU A 214 -22.06 8.27 -7.96
N GLU A 215 -21.80 9.50 -8.44
CA GLU A 215 -21.08 10.56 -7.71
C GLU A 215 -21.82 11.07 -6.47
N THR A 216 -23.15 10.93 -6.39
CA THR A 216 -23.95 11.34 -5.22
C THR A 216 -24.60 10.17 -4.49
N GLN A 217 -24.37 8.94 -4.95
CA GLN A 217 -24.92 7.71 -4.38
C GLN A 217 -23.89 6.89 -3.57
N HIS A 218 -22.63 7.32 -3.58
CA HIS A 218 -21.55 6.61 -2.89
C HIS A 218 -21.64 6.74 -1.37
N SER A 219 -21.02 5.81 -0.64
CA SER A 219 -20.91 5.85 0.82
C SER A 219 -19.55 6.39 1.33
N ILE A 220 -18.75 7.00 0.45
CA ILE A 220 -17.44 7.54 0.82
C ILE A 220 -17.59 8.69 1.82
N ARG A 221 -16.99 8.51 2.99
CA ARG A 221 -16.85 9.54 4.04
C ARG A 221 -15.46 10.18 4.08
N ILE A 222 -14.44 9.47 3.58
CA ILE A 222 -13.04 9.92 3.64
C ILE A 222 -12.24 9.59 2.37
N ILE A 223 -11.55 10.60 1.83
CA ILE A 223 -10.59 10.46 0.73
C ILE A 223 -9.25 11.06 1.19
N TYR A 224 -8.29 10.19 1.50
CA TYR A 224 -7.01 10.56 2.11
C TYR A 224 -5.84 10.31 1.16
N GLY A 225 -4.73 11.03 1.26
CA GLY A 225 -3.67 10.89 0.27
C GLY A 225 -2.70 12.06 0.24
N ASN A 226 -1.87 12.10 -0.81
CA ASN A 226 -0.80 13.08 -0.98
C ASN A 226 -0.78 13.65 -2.40
N GLY A 227 -0.30 14.90 -2.54
CA GLY A 227 0.00 15.53 -3.82
C GLY A 227 -1.19 16.14 -4.55
N LEU A 228 -2.28 16.47 -3.85
CA LEU A 228 -3.41 17.21 -4.44
C LEU A 228 -3.01 18.67 -4.70
N ARG A 229 -3.11 19.13 -5.95
CA ARG A 229 -2.78 20.52 -6.30
C ARG A 229 -3.88 21.47 -5.78
N PRO A 230 -3.54 22.68 -5.28
CA PRO A 230 -4.49 23.63 -4.68
C PRO A 230 -5.80 23.83 -5.44
N GLU A 231 -5.73 23.89 -6.77
CA GLU A 231 -6.87 24.18 -7.66
C GLU A 231 -7.92 23.05 -7.67
N ILE A 232 -7.53 21.83 -7.28
CA ILE A 232 -8.42 20.66 -7.23
C ILE A 232 -9.19 20.60 -5.90
N TRP A 233 -8.65 21.18 -4.81
CA TRP A 233 -9.28 21.10 -3.48
C TRP A 233 -10.67 21.72 -3.44
N ALA A 234 -10.86 22.86 -4.12
CA ALA A 234 -12.13 23.60 -4.19
C ALA A 234 -13.34 22.73 -4.57
N PHE A 235 -13.13 21.68 -5.37
CA PHE A 235 -14.20 20.81 -5.86
C PHE A 235 -14.51 19.61 -4.95
N PHE A 236 -13.67 19.31 -3.95
CA PHE A 236 -13.82 18.14 -3.07
C PHE A 236 -14.19 18.47 -1.61
N PHE A 237 -14.46 19.75 -1.28
CA PHE A 237 -14.88 20.20 0.07
C PHE A 237 -16.18 19.56 0.62
N LEU A 238 -16.91 18.79 -0.19
CA LEU A 238 -18.10 18.04 0.23
C LEU A 238 -17.78 16.69 0.91
N ILE A 239 -16.50 16.35 1.09
CA ILE A 239 -16.05 15.12 1.78
C ILE A 239 -15.45 15.52 3.14
N GLU A 240 -16.05 15.06 4.23
CA GLU A 240 -15.87 15.59 5.58
C GLU A 240 -14.43 15.52 6.13
N LEU A 241 -13.58 14.62 5.60
CA LEU A 241 -12.15 14.62 5.86
C LEU A 241 -11.32 14.50 4.56
N ILE A 242 -10.77 15.63 4.13
CA ILE A 242 -9.46 15.69 3.45
C ILE A 242 -8.55 16.52 4.35
N THR A 243 -7.78 15.86 5.21
CA THR A 243 -6.92 16.54 6.19
C THR A 243 -5.60 16.98 5.56
N PRO A 244 -5.30 18.30 5.53
CA PRO A 244 -4.00 18.79 5.08
C PRO A 244 -2.93 18.60 6.17
N ILE A 245 -1.75 18.13 5.79
CA ILE A 245 -0.53 18.36 6.58
C ILE A 245 -0.02 19.76 6.21
N HIS A 246 -0.47 20.77 6.95
CA HIS A 246 0.12 22.10 6.87
C HIS A 246 1.36 22.18 7.76
N LEU A 247 2.48 22.63 7.20
CA LEU A 247 3.61 23.10 8.00
C LEU A 247 3.25 24.49 8.54
N ILE A 248 3.21 24.64 9.86
CA ILE A 248 2.95 25.92 10.53
C ILE A 248 4.27 26.54 10.99
N LYS A 249 4.38 27.87 10.88
CA LYS A 249 5.58 28.60 11.30
C LYS A 249 5.61 28.64 12.82
N VAL A 250 6.74 28.24 13.41
CA VAL A 250 6.98 28.26 14.86
C VAL A 250 8.22 29.11 15.16
N ASN A 251 8.22 29.80 16.30
CA ASN A 251 9.39 30.53 16.78
C ASN A 251 10.49 29.51 17.15
N PRO A 252 11.69 29.56 16.53
CA PRO A 252 12.73 28.56 16.76
C PRO A 252 13.38 28.62 18.15
N GLN A 253 13.11 29.69 18.93
CA GLN A 253 13.66 29.91 20.26
C GLN A 253 12.64 29.66 21.37
N THR A 254 11.38 30.06 21.18
CA THR A 254 10.30 29.89 22.18
C THR A 254 9.38 28.70 21.91
N LEU A 255 9.44 28.11 20.71
CA LEU A 255 8.54 27.07 20.19
C LEU A 255 7.05 27.47 20.09
N GLU A 256 6.74 28.76 20.26
CA GLU A 256 5.39 29.28 20.11
C GLU A 256 4.98 29.32 18.63
N VAL A 257 3.69 29.06 18.37
CA VAL A 257 3.11 29.09 17.01
C VAL A 257 2.88 30.53 16.58
N TYR A 258 3.41 30.93 15.42
CA TYR A 258 3.10 32.24 14.85
C TYR A 258 1.63 32.31 14.44
N ARG A 259 0.97 33.41 14.81
CA ARG A 259 -0.44 33.68 14.48
C ARG A 259 -0.58 34.99 13.70
N ASP A 260 -1.56 35.04 12.83
CA ASP A 260 -1.94 36.25 12.09
C ASP A 260 -2.72 37.24 12.97
N GLU A 261 -3.11 38.37 12.37
CA GLU A 261 -3.91 39.42 13.03
C GLU A 261 -5.30 38.97 13.49
N ASN A 262 -5.79 37.83 12.98
CA ASN A 262 -7.06 37.20 13.37
C ASN A 262 -6.86 36.05 14.38
N GLY A 263 -5.63 35.77 14.80
CA GLY A 263 -5.27 34.70 15.73
C GLY A 263 -5.12 33.31 15.09
N LEU A 264 -5.17 33.18 13.77
CA LEU A 264 -5.03 31.91 13.04
C LEU A 264 -3.55 31.55 12.83
N CYS A 265 -3.23 30.25 12.78
CA CYS A 265 -1.84 29.78 12.64
C CYS A 265 -1.27 30.11 11.24
N VAL A 266 -0.11 30.76 11.20
CA VAL A 266 0.58 31.12 9.95
C VAL A 266 1.21 29.87 9.32
N GLN A 267 0.94 29.64 8.03
CA GLN A 267 1.50 28.52 7.27
C GLN A 267 2.89 28.86 6.72
N CYS A 268 3.74 27.86 6.52
CA CYS A 268 5.04 28.01 5.87
C CYS A 268 4.89 28.01 4.35
N ASP A 269 5.11 29.16 3.71
CA ASP A 269 5.20 29.26 2.24
C ASP A 269 6.50 28.63 1.74
N VAL A 270 6.40 27.43 1.15
CA VAL A 270 7.52 26.57 0.70
C VAL A 270 8.34 27.18 -0.45
N VAL A 271 7.99 28.40 -0.91
CA VAL A 271 8.56 29.01 -2.13
C VAL A 271 9.55 30.15 -1.83
N HIS A 272 9.54 30.74 -0.62
CA HIS A 272 10.28 32.01 -0.37
C HIS A 272 11.14 32.11 0.90
N ASP A 273 11.05 31.19 1.87
CA ASP A 273 11.82 31.26 3.14
C ASP A 273 12.85 30.10 3.27
N VAL A 274 13.90 30.11 2.43
CA VAL A 274 15.16 29.35 2.64
C VAL A 274 16.36 30.24 2.33
#